data_AF-A0A2R6WR43-F1
#
_entry.id   AF-A0A2R6WR43-F1
#
_cell.length_a   1.000
_cell.length_b   1.000
_cell.length_c   1.000
_cell.angle_alpha   90.00
_cell.angle_beta   90.00
_cell.angle_gamma   90.00
#
_symmetry.space_group_name_H-M   'P 1'
#
loop_
_entity.id
_entity.type
_entity.pdbx_description
1 polymer ?
#
loop_
_entity_poly.entity_id
_entity_poly.type
_entity_poly.pdbx_seq_one_letter_code
_entity_poly.pdbx_strand_id
1 'polypeptide(L)'
;MEAKRLIIVKERMVDLEFKISRLGILGKAYYELAQIKLKRHRNQIRVARTQNMLLHAALNVLREKARVARKNAGDLEALRKSTVSLRVTLNHQRELVIAKQHELERQVTDTHSAELETAGFLDPNTPPLIKIRNLEHRLNIVMIKTRDVQTLMKHYEDTVKPMRDEHNSYAAQLEAVQSIVFMKNAETEKLILSHHDAIRARDAAKVELEELMNALFGTSRKKLVSPELEKKILKAIKEIKEVMDVDSMRQMYHQFILQEKQTAYLDQIYVELKRTVDQLKNEYPARRRSSMAKPELHGLVGETRQIVRRQSERNLSMRRGSVPLFQILEGAQKLVDKLHDGNMTLTDDESPERNILFGCEERLTKILKALHRKMKHLQKEAERKAAHDAIGAERHEAQD
;
A
#
# COMPACT_ATOMS: atom_id res chain seq x y z
N MET A 1 103.41 -153.90 -80.72
CA MET A 1 102.98 -152.48 -80.87
C MET A 1 101.71 -152.12 -80.08
N GLU A 2 101.11 -153.03 -79.29
CA GLU A 2 99.85 -152.74 -78.56
C GLU A 2 100.04 -152.10 -77.18
N ALA A 3 101.15 -152.37 -76.47
CA ALA A 3 101.38 -151.82 -75.12
C ALA A 3 101.52 -150.28 -75.08
N LYS A 4 102.05 -149.65 -76.15
CA LYS A 4 102.19 -148.18 -76.23
C LYS A 4 100.85 -147.46 -76.40
N ARG A 5 99.83 -148.09 -77.00
CA ARG A 5 98.50 -147.47 -77.13
C ARG A 5 97.76 -147.41 -75.79
N LEU A 6 97.95 -148.40 -74.93
CA LEU A 6 97.22 -148.51 -73.66
C LEU A 6 97.70 -147.48 -72.62
N ILE A 7 98.98 -147.10 -72.65
CA ILE A 7 99.54 -146.05 -71.78
C ILE A 7 99.04 -144.66 -72.19
N ILE A 8 99.02 -144.36 -73.49
CA ILE A 8 98.52 -143.07 -74.02
C ILE A 8 97.02 -142.88 -73.69
N VAL A 9 96.24 -143.96 -73.71
CA VAL A 9 94.82 -143.91 -73.35
C VAL A 9 94.63 -143.64 -71.85
N LYS A 10 95.46 -144.24 -70.98
CA LYS A 10 95.41 -143.99 -69.53
C LYS A 10 95.83 -142.56 -69.17
N GLU A 11 96.88 -142.03 -69.78
CA GLU A 11 97.29 -140.62 -69.58
C GLU A 11 96.20 -139.65 -70.04
N ARG A 12 95.57 -139.91 -71.19
CA ARG A 12 94.42 -139.11 -71.66
C ARG A 12 93.22 -139.19 -70.73
N MET A 13 92.96 -140.34 -70.09
CA MET A 13 91.90 -140.47 -69.10
C MET A 13 92.17 -139.62 -67.86
N VAL A 14 93.39 -139.66 -67.32
CA VAL A 14 93.78 -138.86 -66.15
C VAL A 14 93.70 -137.36 -66.46
N ASP A 15 94.15 -136.95 -67.65
CA ASP A 15 94.02 -135.56 -68.10
C ASP A 15 92.56 -135.14 -68.25
N LEU A 16 91.69 -136.01 -68.77
CA LEU A 16 90.26 -135.74 -68.88
C LEU A 16 89.59 -135.65 -67.50
N GLU A 17 89.93 -136.54 -66.56
CA GLU A 17 89.44 -136.47 -65.18
C GLU A 17 89.90 -135.20 -64.47
N PHE A 18 91.15 -134.79 -64.65
CA PHE A 18 91.67 -133.53 -64.12
C PHE A 18 90.96 -132.32 -64.73
N LYS A 19 90.68 -132.35 -66.04
CA LYS A 19 89.94 -131.28 -66.74
C LYS A 19 88.48 -131.21 -66.29
N ILE A 20 87.83 -132.35 -66.08
CA ILE A 20 86.46 -132.45 -65.56
C ILE A 20 86.40 -131.92 -64.11
N SER A 21 87.34 -132.30 -63.26
CA SER A 21 87.41 -131.82 -61.87
C SER A 21 87.65 -130.30 -61.81
N ARG A 22 88.56 -129.78 -62.64
CA ARG A 22 88.83 -128.34 -62.75
C ARG A 22 87.63 -127.56 -63.30
N LEU A 23 86.91 -128.11 -64.28
CA LEU A 23 85.66 -127.54 -64.79
C LEU A 23 84.54 -127.60 -63.75
N GLY A 24 84.48 -128.64 -62.92
CA GLY A 24 83.55 -128.74 -61.79
C GLY A 24 83.81 -127.67 -60.71
N ILE A 25 85.07 -127.45 -60.35
CA ILE A 25 85.48 -126.40 -59.40
C ILE A 25 85.21 -125.01 -59.97
N LEU A 26 85.57 -124.76 -61.23
CA LEU A 26 85.27 -123.49 -61.91
C LEU A 26 83.77 -123.25 -62.03
N GLY A 27 82.98 -124.25 -62.44
CA GLY A 27 81.52 -124.16 -62.52
C GLY A 27 80.88 -123.84 -61.17
N LYS A 28 81.36 -124.47 -60.09
CA LYS A 28 80.91 -124.20 -58.72
C LYS A 28 81.29 -122.78 -58.27
N ALA A 29 82.52 -122.34 -58.51
CA ALA A 29 82.97 -120.99 -58.19
C ALA A 29 82.19 -119.90 -58.97
N TYR A 30 81.90 -120.14 -60.26
CA TYR A 30 81.07 -119.24 -61.07
C TYR A 30 79.63 -119.19 -60.57
N TYR A 31 79.05 -120.34 -60.18
CA TYR A 31 77.71 -120.40 -59.60
C TYR A 31 77.63 -119.69 -58.25
N GLU A 32 78.61 -119.90 -57.37
CA GLU A 32 78.71 -119.20 -56.09
C GLU A 32 78.88 -117.69 -56.28
N LEU A 33 79.75 -117.26 -57.21
CA LEU A 33 79.92 -115.84 -57.55
C LEU A 33 78.63 -115.23 -58.11
N ALA A 34 77.93 -115.96 -58.99
CA ALA A 34 76.65 -115.53 -59.54
C ALA A 34 75.58 -115.42 -58.44
N GLN A 35 75.49 -116.39 -57.53
CA GLN A 35 74.58 -116.32 -56.38
C GLN A 35 74.90 -115.15 -55.44
N ILE A 36 76.17 -114.88 -55.17
CA ILE A 36 76.59 -113.73 -54.35
C ILE A 36 76.20 -112.42 -55.04
N LYS A 37 76.44 -112.29 -56.35
CA LYS A 37 76.00 -111.12 -57.14
C LYS A 37 74.48 -110.96 -57.12
N LEU A 38 73.73 -112.05 -57.26
CA LEU A 38 72.27 -112.03 -57.25
C LEU A 38 71.72 -111.64 -55.87
N LYS A 39 72.32 -112.15 -54.78
CA LYS A 39 72.03 -111.72 -53.41
C LYS A 39 72.35 -110.24 -53.20
N ARG A 40 73.50 -109.75 -53.72
CA ARG A 40 73.89 -108.34 -53.65
C ARG A 40 72.91 -107.45 -54.42
N HIS A 41 72.50 -107.82 -55.62
CA HIS A 41 71.50 -107.08 -56.41
C HIS A 41 70.12 -107.10 -55.76
N ARG A 42 69.67 -108.24 -55.21
CA ARG A 42 68.42 -108.30 -54.43
C ARG A 42 68.45 -107.36 -53.23
N ASN A 43 69.57 -107.32 -52.51
CA ASN A 43 69.75 -106.39 -51.39
C ASN A 43 69.79 -104.93 -51.86
N GLN A 44 70.46 -104.62 -52.97
CA GLN A 44 70.46 -103.29 -53.57
C GLN A 44 69.05 -102.83 -53.98
N ILE A 45 68.26 -103.71 -54.61
CA ILE A 45 66.87 -103.42 -54.96
C ILE A 45 66.02 -103.18 -53.71
N ARG A 46 66.22 -103.99 -52.66
CA ARG A 46 65.51 -103.80 -51.39
C ARG A 46 65.83 -102.44 -50.76
N VAL A 47 67.12 -102.06 -50.71
CA VAL A 47 67.57 -100.76 -50.20
C VAL A 47 67.04 -99.62 -51.07
N ALA A 48 67.07 -99.75 -52.40
CA ALA A 48 66.51 -98.75 -53.29
C ALA A 48 64.99 -98.58 -53.11
N ARG A 49 64.25 -99.66 -52.87
CA ARG A 49 62.81 -99.62 -52.58
C ARG A 49 62.52 -98.93 -51.25
N THR A 50 63.27 -99.23 -50.18
CA THR A 50 63.07 -98.57 -48.89
C THR A 50 63.44 -97.09 -48.96
N GLN A 51 64.52 -96.74 -49.66
CA GLN A 51 64.89 -95.35 -49.92
C GLN A 51 63.81 -94.62 -50.72
N ASN A 52 63.27 -95.23 -51.77
CA ASN A 52 62.21 -94.64 -52.57
C ASN A 52 60.92 -94.42 -51.74
N MET A 53 60.55 -95.39 -50.90
CA MET A 53 59.43 -95.25 -49.96
C MET A 53 59.67 -94.09 -48.97
N LEU A 54 60.87 -93.96 -48.41
CA LEU A 54 61.22 -92.86 -47.52
C LEU A 54 61.22 -91.50 -48.23
N LEU A 55 61.70 -91.44 -49.47
CA LEU A 55 61.66 -90.21 -50.28
C LEU A 55 60.22 -89.79 -50.60
N HIS A 56 59.34 -90.74 -50.94
CA HIS A 56 57.92 -90.44 -51.13
C HIS A 56 57.25 -89.96 -49.84
N ALA A 57 57.55 -90.59 -48.70
CA ALA A 57 57.06 -90.13 -47.40
C ALA A 57 57.54 -88.70 -47.08
N ALA A 58 58.83 -88.42 -47.30
CA ALA A 58 59.41 -87.09 -47.11
C ALA A 58 58.79 -86.04 -48.05
N LEU A 59 58.57 -86.38 -49.33
CA LEU A 59 57.91 -85.51 -50.30
C LEU A 59 56.47 -85.19 -49.89
N ASN A 60 55.72 -86.17 -49.36
CA ASN A 60 54.36 -85.94 -48.88
C ASN A 60 54.33 -85.00 -47.67
N VAL A 61 55.27 -85.17 -46.71
CA VAL A 61 55.42 -84.26 -45.58
C VAL A 61 55.78 -82.85 -46.05
N LEU A 62 56.68 -82.70 -47.01
CA LEU A 62 57.04 -81.39 -47.58
C LEU A 62 55.88 -80.75 -48.34
N ARG A 63 55.08 -81.52 -49.07
CA ARG A 63 53.88 -81.04 -49.74
C ARG A 63 52.83 -80.54 -48.74
N GLU A 64 52.59 -81.28 -47.66
CA GLU A 64 51.63 -80.84 -46.63
C GLU A 64 52.16 -79.61 -45.88
N LYS A 65 53.45 -79.57 -45.54
CA LYS A 65 54.10 -78.37 -44.97
C LYS A 65 53.98 -77.16 -45.90
N ALA A 66 54.18 -77.34 -47.21
CA ALA A 66 54.02 -76.27 -48.18
C ALA A 66 52.57 -75.80 -48.29
N ARG A 67 51.59 -76.71 -48.20
CA ARG A 67 50.15 -76.38 -48.17
C ARG A 67 49.80 -75.56 -46.94
N VAL A 68 50.24 -75.99 -45.75
CA VAL A 68 50.05 -75.27 -44.49
C VAL A 68 50.75 -73.90 -44.53
N ALA A 69 51.98 -73.82 -45.03
CA ALA A 69 52.69 -72.55 -45.17
C ALA A 69 51.96 -71.55 -46.07
N ARG A 70 51.38 -72.01 -47.19
CA ARG A 70 50.56 -71.16 -48.08
C ARG A 70 49.27 -70.68 -47.39
N LYS A 71 48.58 -71.57 -46.66
CA LYS A 71 47.39 -71.20 -45.88
C LYS A 71 47.74 -70.16 -44.82
N ASN A 72 48.78 -70.41 -44.03
CA ASN A 72 49.26 -69.49 -43.00
C ASN A 72 49.68 -68.13 -43.60
N ALA A 73 50.32 -68.13 -44.77
CA ALA A 73 50.67 -66.88 -45.46
C ALA A 73 49.41 -66.08 -45.88
N GLY A 74 48.38 -66.77 -46.37
CA GLY A 74 47.08 -66.15 -46.69
C GLY A 74 46.37 -65.59 -45.46
N ASP A 75 46.34 -66.36 -44.36
CA ASP A 75 45.75 -65.92 -43.08
C ASP A 75 46.51 -64.71 -42.50
N LEU A 76 47.84 -64.70 -42.63
CA LEU A 76 48.70 -63.59 -42.18
C LEU A 76 48.47 -62.34 -43.06
N GLU A 77 48.26 -62.50 -44.36
CA GLU A 77 47.89 -61.39 -45.25
C GLU A 77 46.48 -60.84 -44.93
N ALA A 78 45.50 -61.71 -44.66
CA ALA A 78 44.17 -61.31 -44.23
C ALA A 78 44.20 -60.56 -42.88
N LEU A 79 45.00 -61.04 -41.93
CA LEU A 79 45.19 -60.38 -40.64
C LEU A 79 45.88 -59.02 -40.78
N ARG A 80 46.86 -58.90 -41.69
CA ARG A 80 47.49 -57.62 -42.02
C ARG A 80 46.48 -56.63 -42.61
N LYS A 81 45.64 -57.06 -43.55
CA LYS A 81 44.58 -56.22 -44.14
C LYS A 81 43.60 -55.75 -43.06
N SER A 82 43.16 -56.65 -42.18
CA SER A 82 42.30 -56.32 -41.04
C SER A 82 42.95 -55.35 -40.05
N THR A 83 44.25 -55.54 -39.76
CA THR A 83 45.00 -54.64 -38.87
C THR A 83 45.12 -53.24 -39.47
N VAL A 84 45.35 -53.14 -40.79
CA VAL A 84 45.40 -51.85 -41.49
C VAL A 84 44.03 -51.16 -41.47
N SER A 85 42.95 -51.88 -41.77
CA SER A 85 41.59 -51.31 -41.72
C SER A 85 41.23 -50.83 -40.31
N LEU A 86 41.54 -51.63 -39.28
CA LEU A 86 41.31 -51.26 -37.88
C LEU A 86 42.10 -50.02 -37.46
N ARG A 87 43.35 -49.87 -37.93
CA ARG A 87 44.14 -48.66 -37.69
C ARG A 87 43.53 -47.43 -38.34
N VAL A 88 43.04 -47.55 -39.57
CA VAL A 88 42.36 -46.44 -40.27
C VAL A 88 41.09 -46.04 -39.52
N THR A 89 40.25 -47.00 -39.13
CA THR A 89 39.02 -46.70 -38.37
C THR A 89 39.32 -46.09 -37.01
N LEU A 90 40.36 -46.57 -36.32
CA LEU A 90 40.79 -46.02 -35.03
C LEU A 90 41.32 -44.60 -35.17
N ASN A 91 42.11 -44.31 -36.20
CA ASN A 91 42.59 -42.96 -36.48
C ASN A 91 41.41 -42.02 -36.79
N HIS A 92 40.47 -42.46 -37.61
CA HIS A 92 39.26 -41.69 -37.91
C HIS A 92 38.42 -41.40 -36.65
N GLN A 93 38.23 -42.40 -35.79
CA GLN A 93 37.53 -42.20 -34.52
C GLN A 93 38.26 -41.24 -33.58
N ARG A 94 39.60 -41.29 -33.52
CA ARG A 94 40.39 -40.32 -32.74
C ARG A 94 40.21 -38.90 -33.24
N GLU A 95 40.25 -38.70 -34.56
CA GLU A 95 40.00 -37.39 -35.18
C GLU A 95 38.59 -36.87 -34.84
N LEU A 96 37.57 -37.73 -34.90
CA LEU A 96 36.20 -37.37 -34.52
C LEU A 96 36.08 -36.99 -33.04
N VAL A 97 36.73 -37.74 -32.14
CA VAL A 97 36.72 -37.43 -30.71
C VAL A 97 37.39 -36.08 -30.44
N ILE A 98 38.54 -35.79 -31.07
CA ILE A 98 39.22 -34.50 -30.93
C ILE A 98 38.33 -33.37 -31.45
N ALA A 99 37.70 -33.54 -32.62
CA ALA A 99 36.80 -32.54 -33.19
C ALA A 99 35.59 -32.27 -32.27
N LYS A 100 35.00 -33.32 -31.70
CA LYS A 100 33.87 -33.20 -30.78
C LYS A 100 34.27 -32.60 -29.43
N GLN A 101 35.48 -32.88 -28.96
CA GLN A 101 36.01 -32.26 -27.75
C GLN A 101 36.18 -30.74 -27.93
N HIS A 102 36.74 -30.31 -29.06
CA HIS A 102 36.84 -28.88 -29.37
C HIS A 102 35.47 -28.21 -29.55
N GLU A 103 34.50 -28.91 -30.13
CA GLU A 103 33.12 -28.40 -30.23
C GLU A 103 32.49 -28.23 -28.85
N LEU A 104 32.67 -29.20 -27.95
CA LEU A 104 32.19 -29.12 -26.58
C LEU A 104 32.87 -27.99 -25.80
N GLU A 105 34.19 -27.83 -25.94
CA GLU A 105 34.94 -26.73 -25.32
C GLU A 105 34.40 -25.37 -25.75
N ARG A 106 34.11 -25.19 -27.06
CA ARG A 106 33.48 -23.97 -27.58
C ARG A 106 32.08 -23.75 -27.00
N GLN A 107 31.25 -24.79 -26.97
CA GLN A 107 29.90 -24.66 -26.41
C GLN A 107 29.94 -24.30 -24.92
N VAL A 108 30.86 -24.87 -24.15
CA VAL A 108 31.05 -24.53 -22.73
C VAL A 108 31.46 -23.06 -22.57
N THR A 109 32.41 -22.57 -23.38
CA THR A 109 32.79 -21.16 -23.35
C THR A 109 31.65 -20.24 -23.75
N ASP A 110 30.88 -20.61 -24.77
CA ASP A 110 29.72 -19.83 -25.24
C ASP A 110 28.63 -19.79 -24.16
N THR A 111 28.29 -20.94 -23.56
CA THR A 111 27.31 -20.99 -22.46
C THR A 111 27.76 -20.17 -21.26
N HIS A 112 29.06 -20.23 -20.91
CA HIS A 112 29.58 -19.47 -19.78
C HIS A 112 29.55 -17.95 -20.05
N SER A 113 29.86 -17.52 -21.28
CA SER A 113 29.74 -16.12 -21.67
C SER A 113 28.29 -15.63 -21.60
N ALA A 114 27.33 -16.44 -22.08
CA ALA A 114 25.90 -16.13 -21.98
C ALA A 114 25.40 -16.08 -20.52
N GLU A 115 25.89 -16.97 -19.66
CA GLU A 115 25.62 -16.92 -18.21
C GLU A 115 26.13 -15.63 -17.57
N LEU A 116 27.34 -15.20 -17.92
CA LEU A 116 27.91 -13.93 -17.41
C LEU A 116 27.12 -12.71 -17.89
N GLU A 117 26.68 -12.69 -19.15
CA GLU A 117 25.84 -11.61 -19.69
C GLU A 117 24.45 -11.56 -19.03
N THR A 118 23.87 -12.72 -18.71
CA THR A 118 22.53 -12.82 -18.12
C THR A 118 22.52 -12.65 -16.60
N ALA A 119 23.61 -12.97 -15.91
CA ALA A 119 23.73 -12.84 -14.46
C ALA A 119 23.46 -11.40 -13.98
N GLY A 120 23.83 -10.39 -14.77
CA GLY A 120 23.57 -8.99 -14.47
C GLY A 120 22.09 -8.60 -14.52
N PHE A 121 21.25 -9.30 -15.29
CA PHE A 121 19.81 -9.02 -15.41
C PHE A 121 18.97 -9.77 -14.38
N LEU A 122 19.47 -10.92 -13.91
CA LEU A 122 18.78 -11.77 -12.95
C LEU A 122 18.92 -11.29 -11.50
N ASP A 123 19.84 -10.36 -11.21
CA ASP A 123 19.99 -9.83 -9.85
C ASP A 123 18.76 -8.96 -9.47
N PRO A 124 17.96 -9.37 -8.47
CA PRO A 124 16.80 -8.60 -8.00
C PRO A 124 17.18 -7.26 -7.35
N ASN A 125 18.48 -7.01 -7.15
CA ASN A 125 19.06 -5.78 -6.63
C ASN A 125 19.72 -4.91 -7.70
N THR A 126 19.46 -5.15 -8.99
CA THR A 126 19.90 -4.20 -10.01
C THR A 126 19.30 -2.82 -9.76
N PRO A 127 20.09 -1.72 -9.94
CA PRO A 127 19.62 -0.36 -9.78
C PRO A 127 18.27 -0.04 -10.47
N PRO A 128 17.98 -0.49 -11.71
CA PRO A 128 16.67 -0.30 -12.33
C PRO A 128 15.53 -1.02 -11.59
N LEU A 129 15.70 -2.26 -11.14
CA LEU A 129 14.66 -3.00 -10.39
C LEU A 129 14.38 -2.36 -9.03
N ILE A 130 15.42 -1.88 -8.33
CA ILE A 130 15.25 -1.10 -7.10
C ILE A 130 14.46 0.19 -7.37
N LYS A 131 14.78 0.89 -8.47
CA LYS A 131 14.05 2.10 -8.88
C LYS A 131 12.59 1.80 -9.18
N ILE A 132 12.29 0.72 -9.89
CA ILE A 132 10.91 0.27 -10.18
C ILE A 132 10.17 0.00 -8.86
N ARG A 133 10.73 -0.80 -7.96
CA ARG A 133 10.13 -1.11 -6.65
C ARG A 133 9.85 0.15 -5.82
N ASN A 134 10.78 1.11 -5.83
CA ASN A 134 10.59 2.39 -5.14
C ASN A 134 9.48 3.23 -5.78
N LEU A 135 9.37 3.23 -7.11
CA LEU A 135 8.29 3.93 -7.82
C LEU A 135 6.93 3.27 -7.57
N GLU A 136 6.86 1.94 -7.54
CA GLU A 136 5.66 1.18 -7.18
C GLU A 136 5.22 1.48 -5.75
N HIS A 137 6.15 1.49 -4.79
CA HIS A 137 5.86 1.84 -3.41
C HIS A 137 5.32 3.28 -3.30
N ARG A 138 5.93 4.23 -4.01
CA ARG A 138 5.45 5.62 -4.05
C ARG A 138 4.06 5.72 -4.68
N LEU A 139 3.80 4.98 -5.75
CA LEU A 139 2.49 4.94 -6.41
C LEU A 139 1.42 4.39 -5.46
N ASN A 140 1.71 3.29 -4.75
CA ASN A 140 0.81 2.71 -3.76
C ASN A 140 0.47 3.71 -2.63
N ILE A 141 1.48 4.41 -2.10
CA ILE A 141 1.26 5.48 -1.10
C ILE A 141 0.34 6.57 -1.65
N VAL A 142 0.56 7.01 -2.89
CA VAL A 142 -0.30 8.03 -3.52
C VAL A 142 -1.73 7.52 -3.68
N MET A 143 -1.91 6.27 -4.13
CA MET A 143 -3.25 5.68 -4.27
C MET A 143 -4.00 5.59 -2.94
N ILE A 144 -3.33 5.19 -1.86
CA ILE A 144 -3.94 5.15 -0.52
C ILE A 144 -4.37 6.56 -0.11
N LYS A 145 -3.47 7.56 -0.24
CA LYS A 145 -3.79 8.95 0.08
C LYS A 145 -4.94 9.51 -0.77
N THR A 146 -5.03 9.15 -2.04
CA THR A 146 -6.15 9.57 -2.89
C THR A 146 -7.48 8.99 -2.40
N ARG A 147 -7.51 7.72 -1.99
CA ARG A 147 -8.70 7.10 -1.39
C ARG A 147 -9.08 7.76 -0.06
N ASP A 148 -8.10 8.10 0.76
CA ASP A 148 -8.33 8.81 2.03
C ASP A 148 -8.95 10.20 1.78
N VAL A 149 -8.41 10.95 0.81
CA VAL A 149 -8.94 12.25 0.41
C VAL A 149 -10.37 12.12 -0.14
N GLN A 150 -10.65 11.13 -0.97
CA GLN A 150 -12.00 10.88 -1.48
C GLN A 150 -12.99 10.56 -0.36
N THR A 151 -12.57 9.74 0.62
CA THR A 151 -13.38 9.40 1.79
C THR A 151 -13.65 10.65 2.65
N LEU A 152 -12.63 11.49 2.84
CA LEU A 152 -12.76 12.76 3.56
C LEU A 152 -13.68 13.75 2.83
N MET A 153 -13.55 13.87 1.50
CA MET A 153 -14.43 14.71 0.68
C MET A 153 -15.88 14.26 0.82
N LYS A 154 -16.15 12.95 0.76
CA LYS A 154 -17.49 12.39 0.95
C LYS A 154 -18.04 12.72 2.34
N HIS A 155 -17.24 12.59 3.41
CA HIS A 155 -17.65 12.98 4.76
C HIS A 155 -17.98 14.48 4.88
N TYR A 156 -17.22 15.35 4.21
CA TYR A 156 -17.55 16.78 4.16
C TYR A 156 -18.84 17.03 3.38
N GLU A 157 -19.06 16.38 2.24
CA GLU A 157 -20.31 16.47 1.49
C GLU A 157 -21.51 16.02 2.33
N ASP A 158 -21.39 14.87 3.02
CA ASP A 158 -22.42 14.31 3.90
C ASP A 158 -22.73 15.24 5.10
N THR A 159 -21.77 16.08 5.52
CA THR A 159 -21.96 17.05 6.63
C THR A 159 -22.53 18.38 6.12
N VAL A 160 -22.05 18.88 4.97
CA VAL A 160 -22.46 20.18 4.43
C VAL A 160 -23.90 20.14 3.94
N LYS A 161 -24.34 19.03 3.34
CA LYS A 161 -25.71 18.87 2.84
C LYS A 161 -26.78 19.09 3.91
N PRO A 162 -26.79 18.37 5.06
CA PRO A 162 -27.78 18.60 6.11
C PRO A 162 -27.65 20.00 6.73
N MET A 163 -26.44 20.55 6.88
CA MET A 163 -26.29 21.93 7.35
C MET A 163 -26.94 22.96 6.41
N ARG A 164 -26.88 22.72 5.10
CA ARG A 164 -27.54 23.57 4.10
C ARG A 164 -29.07 23.41 4.17
N ASP A 165 -29.54 22.19 4.35
CA ASP A 165 -30.98 21.91 4.51
C ASP A 165 -31.53 22.54 5.80
N GLU A 166 -30.80 22.43 6.91
CA GLU A 166 -31.11 23.10 8.18
C GLU A 166 -31.11 24.64 8.04
N HIS A 167 -30.09 25.21 7.39
CA HIS A 167 -30.04 26.64 7.12
C HIS A 167 -31.26 27.13 6.33
N ASN A 168 -31.67 26.40 5.29
CA ASN A 168 -32.86 26.74 4.51
C ASN A 168 -34.14 26.62 5.33
N SER A 169 -34.24 25.60 6.20
CA SER A 169 -35.36 25.44 7.14
C SER A 169 -35.44 26.62 8.12
N TYR A 170 -34.31 27.04 8.71
CA TYR A 170 -34.28 28.20 9.59
C TYR A 170 -34.61 29.51 8.87
N ALA A 171 -34.16 29.68 7.62
CA ALA A 171 -34.52 30.83 6.81
C ALA A 171 -36.04 30.92 6.58
N ALA A 172 -36.68 29.80 6.24
CA ALA A 172 -38.14 29.75 6.08
C ALA A 172 -38.88 30.02 7.39
N GLN A 173 -38.39 29.50 8.51
CA GLN A 173 -38.95 29.81 9.84
C GLN A 173 -38.81 31.29 10.20
N LEU A 174 -37.66 31.90 9.89
CA LEU A 174 -37.42 33.32 10.13
C LEU A 174 -38.37 34.19 9.29
N GLU A 175 -38.56 33.85 8.03
CA GLU A 175 -39.51 34.54 7.14
C GLU A 175 -40.95 34.44 7.68
N ALA A 176 -41.36 33.25 8.13
CA ALA A 176 -42.66 33.06 8.76
C ALA A 176 -42.84 33.93 10.02
N VAL A 177 -41.84 33.99 10.90
CA VAL A 177 -41.86 34.84 12.10
C VAL A 177 -41.90 36.32 11.73
N GLN A 178 -41.11 36.75 10.74
CA GLN A 178 -41.13 38.13 10.25
C GLN A 178 -42.51 38.51 9.70
N SER A 179 -43.15 37.62 8.95
CA SER A 179 -44.52 37.84 8.46
C SER A 179 -45.53 37.96 9.62
N ILE A 180 -45.40 37.13 10.67
CA ILE A 180 -46.27 37.22 11.85
C ILE A 180 -46.07 38.54 12.58
N VAL A 181 -44.82 38.97 12.78
CA VAL A 181 -44.50 40.25 13.42
C VAL A 181 -45.09 41.41 12.62
N PHE A 182 -44.95 41.40 11.30
CA PHE A 182 -45.54 42.42 10.43
C PHE A 182 -47.06 42.49 10.58
N MET A 183 -47.74 41.35 10.56
CA MET A 183 -49.20 41.29 10.76
C MET A 183 -49.60 41.79 12.15
N LYS A 184 -48.86 41.41 13.20
CA LYS A 184 -49.13 41.86 14.58
C LYS A 184 -48.90 43.36 14.77
N ASN A 185 -47.88 43.93 14.14
CA ASN A 185 -47.67 45.38 14.15
C ASN A 185 -48.82 46.11 13.44
N ALA A 186 -49.30 45.60 12.31
CA ALA A 186 -50.47 46.18 11.64
C ALA A 186 -51.75 46.06 12.48
N GLU A 187 -51.94 44.97 13.23
CA GLU A 187 -53.05 44.80 14.17
C GLU A 187 -52.97 45.77 15.36
N THR A 188 -51.78 45.97 15.94
CA THR A 188 -51.60 46.91 17.06
C THR A 188 -51.79 48.36 16.63
N GLU A 189 -51.33 48.75 15.44
CA GLU A 189 -51.61 50.09 14.89
C GLU A 189 -53.12 50.35 14.73
N LYS A 190 -53.87 49.37 14.20
CA LYS A 190 -55.33 49.47 14.10
C LYS A 190 -56.00 49.59 15.48
N LEU A 191 -55.52 48.84 16.47
CA LEU A 191 -56.04 48.90 17.84
C LEU A 191 -55.78 50.27 18.47
N ILE A 192 -54.60 50.86 18.26
CA ILE A 192 -54.26 52.21 18.72
C ILE A 192 -55.21 53.24 18.10
N LEU A 193 -55.45 53.17 16.79
CA LEU A 193 -56.40 54.06 16.11
C LEU A 193 -57.81 53.94 16.69
N SER A 194 -58.30 52.70 16.87
CA SER A 194 -59.60 52.43 17.49
C SER A 194 -59.68 52.93 18.93
N HIS A 195 -58.58 52.84 19.69
CA HIS A 195 -58.52 53.37 21.06
C HIS A 195 -58.59 54.90 21.09
N HIS A 196 -57.90 55.59 20.17
CA HIS A 196 -58.02 57.04 20.03
C HIS A 196 -59.43 57.46 19.63
N ASP A 197 -60.10 56.72 18.73
CA ASP A 197 -61.52 56.95 18.41
C ASP A 197 -62.42 56.80 19.65
N ALA A 198 -62.19 55.75 20.46
CA ALA A 198 -62.94 55.53 21.69
C ALA A 198 -62.70 56.65 22.73
N ILE A 199 -61.46 57.14 22.88
CA ILE A 199 -61.15 58.29 23.74
C ILE A 199 -61.88 59.53 23.25
N ARG A 200 -61.82 59.85 21.95
CA ARG A 200 -62.52 61.00 21.38
C ARG A 200 -64.03 60.91 21.61
N ALA A 201 -64.63 59.74 21.40
CA ALA A 201 -66.05 59.51 21.64
C ALA A 201 -66.41 59.71 23.13
N ARG A 202 -65.58 59.19 24.05
CA ARG A 202 -65.75 59.39 25.49
C ARG A 202 -65.65 60.87 25.88
N ASP A 203 -64.64 61.58 25.39
CA ASP A 203 -64.42 62.98 25.74
C ASP A 203 -65.51 63.88 25.15
N ALA A 204 -66.00 63.60 23.94
CA ALA A 204 -67.18 64.24 23.37
C ALA A 204 -68.42 64.02 24.26
N ALA A 205 -68.68 62.79 24.68
CA ALA A 205 -69.80 62.48 25.58
C ALA A 205 -69.68 63.17 26.95
N LYS A 206 -68.46 63.32 27.48
CA LYS A 206 -68.20 64.07 28.71
C LYS A 206 -68.51 65.57 28.54
N VAL A 207 -68.05 66.17 27.44
CA VAL A 207 -68.33 67.59 27.13
C VAL A 207 -69.83 67.81 26.98
N GLU A 208 -70.53 66.95 26.24
CA GLU A 208 -72.00 67.03 26.11
C GLU A 208 -72.69 66.92 27.48
N LEU A 209 -72.23 66.01 28.34
CA LEU A 209 -72.76 65.87 29.70
C LEU A 209 -72.52 67.12 30.55
N GLU A 210 -71.32 67.70 30.50
CA GLU A 210 -70.97 68.93 31.20
C GLU A 210 -71.79 70.13 30.70
N GLU A 211 -72.00 70.27 29.38
CA GLU A 211 -72.86 71.30 28.80
C GLU A 211 -74.31 71.14 29.28
N LEU A 212 -74.84 69.92 29.29
CA LEU A 212 -76.17 69.60 29.79
C LEU A 212 -76.30 69.89 31.29
N MET A 213 -75.30 69.52 32.10
CA MET A 213 -75.26 69.82 33.54
C MET A 213 -75.16 71.31 33.81
N ASN A 214 -74.33 72.05 33.07
CA ASN A 214 -74.20 73.51 33.19
C ASN A 214 -75.49 74.22 32.78
N ALA A 215 -76.19 73.74 31.75
CA ALA A 215 -77.49 74.26 31.35
C ALA A 215 -78.57 74.04 32.43
N LEU A 216 -78.48 72.95 33.20
CA LEU A 216 -79.46 72.61 34.24
C LEU A 216 -79.16 73.27 35.60
N PHE A 217 -77.88 73.38 35.98
CA PHE A 217 -77.44 73.75 37.34
C PHE A 217 -76.59 75.03 37.43
N GLY A 218 -76.20 75.65 36.31
CA GLY A 218 -75.36 76.85 36.30
C GLY A 218 -76.01 78.07 37.00
N THR A 219 -75.25 78.74 37.86
CA THR A 219 -75.69 79.81 38.77
C THR A 219 -76.03 81.17 38.13
N SER A 220 -76.17 81.26 36.80
CA SER A 220 -76.55 82.50 36.12
C SER A 220 -77.79 82.32 35.23
N ARG A 221 -78.89 82.94 35.68
CA ARG A 221 -80.25 83.03 35.12
C ARG A 221 -81.17 81.84 35.42
N LYS A 222 -81.84 81.94 36.57
CA LYS A 222 -83.17 81.34 36.87
C LYS A 222 -84.28 81.86 35.93
N LYS A 223 -84.06 81.93 34.62
CA LYS A 223 -85.11 82.17 33.63
C LYS A 223 -84.77 81.44 32.33
N LEU A 224 -85.58 80.41 32.07
CA LEU A 224 -85.80 79.71 30.80
C LEU A 224 -84.79 78.60 30.43
N VAL A 225 -84.79 77.50 31.19
CA VAL A 225 -84.56 76.18 30.58
C VAL A 225 -85.89 75.76 29.95
N SER A 226 -85.93 75.55 28.63
CA SER A 226 -87.16 75.08 27.98
C SER A 226 -87.47 73.64 28.46
N PRO A 227 -88.76 73.28 28.62
CA PRO A 227 -89.14 71.94 29.09
C PRO A 227 -88.69 70.82 28.14
N GLU A 228 -88.30 71.15 26.91
CA GLU A 228 -87.73 70.20 25.95
C GLU A 228 -86.27 69.86 26.25
N LEU A 229 -85.48 70.83 26.72
CA LEU A 229 -84.07 70.61 27.08
C LEU A 229 -83.98 69.78 28.36
N GLU A 230 -84.84 70.04 29.33
CA GLU A 230 -84.94 69.25 30.57
C GLU A 230 -85.30 67.78 30.28
N LYS A 231 -86.20 67.53 29.31
CA LYS A 231 -86.49 66.16 28.84
C LYS A 231 -85.30 65.49 28.17
N LYS A 232 -84.51 66.21 27.36
CA LYS A 232 -83.30 65.66 26.73
C LYS A 232 -82.24 65.31 27.77
N ILE A 233 -82.06 66.16 28.79
CA ILE A 233 -81.12 65.94 29.89
C ILE A 233 -81.53 64.72 30.71
N LEU A 234 -82.81 64.61 31.08
CA LEU A 234 -83.32 63.44 31.79
C LEU A 234 -83.21 62.16 30.96
N LYS A 235 -83.37 62.24 29.63
CA LYS A 235 -83.17 61.11 28.73
C LYS A 235 -81.70 60.69 28.67
N ALA A 236 -80.76 61.64 28.53
CA ALA A 236 -79.33 61.36 28.55
C ALA A 236 -78.88 60.78 29.89
N ILE A 237 -79.36 61.33 31.02
CA ILE A 237 -79.10 60.77 32.36
C ILE A 237 -79.66 59.34 32.44
N LYS A 238 -80.84 59.06 31.87
CA LYS A 238 -81.42 57.71 31.86
C LYS A 238 -80.62 56.74 30.99
N GLU A 239 -80.16 57.16 29.82
CA GLU A 239 -79.29 56.34 28.95
C GLU A 239 -77.94 56.06 29.62
N ILE A 240 -77.30 57.05 30.24
CA ILE A 240 -76.06 56.85 31.00
C ILE A 240 -76.30 55.91 32.19
N LYS A 241 -77.44 56.06 32.86
CA LYS A 241 -77.88 55.19 33.96
C LYS A 241 -78.07 53.74 33.51
N GLU A 242 -78.63 53.52 32.32
CA GLU A 242 -78.78 52.20 31.69
C GLU A 242 -77.43 51.61 31.25
N VAL A 243 -76.55 52.41 30.62
CA VAL A 243 -75.23 51.95 30.16
C VAL A 243 -74.30 51.60 31.31
N MET A 244 -74.36 52.35 32.41
CA MET A 244 -73.56 52.08 33.62
C MET A 244 -74.21 51.05 34.55
N ASP A 245 -75.46 50.65 34.29
CA ASP A 245 -76.28 49.75 35.08
C ASP A 245 -76.39 50.15 36.57
N VAL A 246 -76.86 51.38 36.82
CA VAL A 246 -76.84 51.97 38.17
C VAL A 246 -78.18 52.58 38.58
N ASP A 247 -78.73 52.30 39.76
CA ASP A 247 -80.09 52.70 40.13
C ASP A 247 -80.25 54.16 40.60
N SER A 248 -79.15 54.86 40.90
CA SER A 248 -79.19 56.23 41.41
C SER A 248 -78.02 57.08 40.92
N MET A 249 -78.25 58.37 40.74
CA MET A 249 -77.20 59.34 40.38
C MET A 249 -76.05 59.37 41.42
N ARG A 250 -76.36 59.08 42.69
CA ARG A 250 -75.35 58.96 43.75
C ARG A 250 -74.43 57.75 43.54
N GLN A 251 -75.00 56.63 43.11
CA GLN A 251 -74.24 55.44 42.77
C GLN A 251 -73.47 55.65 41.45
N MET A 252 -74.03 56.40 40.49
CA MET A 252 -73.33 56.77 39.26
C MET A 252 -72.06 57.59 39.55
N TYR A 253 -72.16 58.59 40.43
CA TYR A 253 -71.00 59.34 40.93
C TYR A 253 -69.99 58.43 41.65
N HIS A 254 -70.46 57.48 42.46
CA HIS A 254 -69.58 56.53 43.12
C HIS A 254 -68.85 55.61 42.13
N GLN A 255 -69.55 55.16 41.08
CA GLN A 255 -69.00 54.35 39.99
C GLN A 255 -67.93 55.14 39.21
N PHE A 256 -68.15 56.43 38.97
CA PHE A 256 -67.15 57.31 38.34
C PHE A 256 -65.90 57.47 39.21
N ILE A 257 -66.05 57.69 40.51
CA ILE A 257 -64.93 57.75 41.45
C ILE A 257 -64.19 56.41 41.49
N LEU A 258 -64.91 55.28 41.41
CA LEU A 258 -64.32 53.95 41.37
C LEU A 258 -63.53 53.73 40.08
N GLN A 259 -64.06 54.16 38.92
CA GLN A 259 -63.36 54.10 37.64
C GLN A 259 -62.10 54.97 37.64
N GLU A 260 -62.16 56.16 38.22
CA GLU A 260 -60.99 57.06 38.34
C GLU A 260 -59.88 56.41 39.20
N LYS A 261 -60.28 55.74 40.30
CA LYS A 261 -59.34 54.94 41.11
C LYS A 261 -58.78 53.74 40.34
N GLN A 262 -59.59 53.06 39.53
CA GLN A 262 -59.13 51.95 38.69
C GLN A 262 -58.14 52.42 37.63
N THR A 263 -58.38 53.58 37.00
CA THR A 263 -57.44 54.16 36.04
C THR A 263 -56.12 54.56 36.70
N ALA A 264 -56.17 55.19 37.88
CA ALA A 264 -54.96 55.54 38.63
C ALA A 264 -54.15 54.29 39.04
N TYR A 265 -54.84 53.20 39.39
CA TYR A 265 -54.20 51.93 39.71
C TYR A 265 -53.54 51.28 38.48
N LEU A 266 -54.17 51.34 37.31
CA LEU A 266 -53.58 50.85 36.05
C LEU A 266 -52.33 51.66 35.65
N ASP A 267 -52.36 52.99 35.82
CA ASP A 267 -51.18 53.83 35.58
C ASP A 267 -50.02 53.46 36.51
N GLN A 268 -50.31 53.13 37.76
CA GLN A 268 -49.31 52.69 38.72
C GLN A 268 -48.69 51.34 38.32
N ILE A 269 -49.51 50.37 37.89
CA ILE A 269 -49.03 49.08 37.37
C ILE A 269 -48.13 49.29 36.14
N TYR A 270 -48.51 50.18 35.22
CA TYR A 270 -47.71 50.46 34.04
C TYR A 270 -46.31 51.02 34.38
N VAL A 271 -46.23 51.92 35.37
CA VAL A 271 -44.96 52.45 35.86
C VAL A 271 -44.09 51.37 36.51
N GLU A 272 -44.69 50.48 37.30
CA GLU A 272 -43.97 49.35 37.90
C GLU A 272 -43.47 48.36 36.84
N LEU A 273 -44.31 48.00 35.86
CA LEU A 273 -43.92 47.11 34.77
C LEU A 273 -42.76 47.71 33.96
N LYS A 274 -42.82 49.01 33.65
CA LYS A 274 -41.72 49.71 32.97
C LYS A 274 -40.42 49.68 33.77
N ARG A 275 -40.49 49.89 35.09
CA ARG A 275 -39.32 49.74 35.99
C ARG A 275 -38.76 48.33 35.97
N THR A 276 -39.59 47.30 36.00
CA THR A 276 -39.10 45.90 35.95
C THR A 276 -38.45 45.57 34.61
N VAL A 277 -38.98 46.08 33.49
CA VAL A 277 -38.35 45.93 32.17
C VAL A 277 -37.00 46.64 32.12
N ASP A 278 -36.89 47.83 32.68
CA ASP A 278 -35.62 48.57 32.75
C ASP A 278 -34.62 47.89 33.71
N GLN A 279 -35.09 47.28 34.79
CA GLN A 279 -34.27 46.45 35.68
C GLN A 279 -33.77 45.19 34.97
N LEU A 280 -34.61 44.48 34.23
CA LEU A 280 -34.20 43.31 33.45
C LEU A 280 -33.21 43.67 32.33
N LYS A 281 -33.33 44.85 31.72
CA LYS A 281 -32.32 45.38 30.80
C LYS A 281 -30.97 45.64 31.48
N ASN A 282 -30.97 46.02 32.75
CA ASN A 282 -29.76 46.29 33.52
C ASN A 282 -29.16 45.03 34.18
N GLU A 283 -29.99 44.05 34.57
CA GLU A 283 -29.57 42.76 35.15
C GLU A 283 -29.03 41.79 34.11
N TYR A 284 -29.34 42.00 32.82
CA TYR A 284 -28.61 41.43 31.70
C TYR A 284 -27.64 42.47 31.11
N PRO A 285 -26.54 42.84 31.79
CA PRO A 285 -25.48 43.55 31.09
C PRO A 285 -25.03 42.63 29.95
N ALA A 286 -24.96 43.16 28.72
CA ALA A 286 -24.37 42.49 27.58
C ALA A 286 -23.11 41.77 28.07
N ARG A 287 -23.13 40.43 28.05
CA ARG A 287 -22.11 39.56 28.67
C ARG A 287 -20.76 40.23 28.56
N ARG A 288 -20.17 40.65 29.69
CA ARG A 288 -18.81 41.20 29.71
C ARG A 288 -17.91 40.21 29.01
N ARG A 289 -17.56 40.52 27.76
CA ARG A 289 -16.68 39.74 26.91
C ARG A 289 -15.32 39.82 27.55
N SER A 290 -14.89 38.73 28.18
CA SER A 290 -13.53 38.61 28.67
C SER A 290 -12.59 38.44 27.47
N SER A 291 -12.29 39.53 26.77
CA SER A 291 -11.12 39.58 25.91
C SER A 291 -9.90 39.57 26.83
N MET A 292 -9.12 38.49 26.82
CA MET A 292 -7.82 38.53 27.48
C MET A 292 -6.94 39.54 26.76
N ALA A 293 -6.28 40.40 27.51
CA ALA A 293 -5.45 41.44 26.94
C ALA A 293 -4.25 40.83 26.17
N LYS A 294 -3.92 41.46 25.04
CA LYS A 294 -2.83 41.17 24.11
C LYS A 294 -1.47 40.70 24.71
N PRO A 295 -0.99 41.16 25.89
CA PRO A 295 0.30 40.72 26.41
C PRO A 295 0.33 39.26 26.90
N GLU A 296 -0.78 38.68 27.35
CA GLU A 296 -0.80 37.31 27.89
C GLU A 296 -0.69 36.24 26.79
N LEU A 297 -1.27 36.50 25.61
CA LEU A 297 -1.24 35.57 24.48
C LEU A 297 0.16 35.52 23.82
N HIS A 298 0.84 36.66 23.70
CA HIS A 298 2.22 36.70 23.22
C HIS A 298 3.19 36.00 24.17
N GLY A 299 3.00 36.14 25.48
CA GLY A 299 3.81 35.43 26.49
C GLY A 299 3.70 33.91 26.35
N LEU A 300 2.47 33.39 26.26
CA LEU A 300 2.23 31.96 26.10
C LEU A 300 2.88 31.40 24.83
N VAL A 301 2.77 32.12 23.71
CA VAL A 301 3.34 31.65 22.44
C VAL A 301 4.87 31.73 22.47
N GLY A 302 5.45 32.77 23.08
CA GLY A 302 6.89 32.91 23.26
C GLY A 302 7.50 31.75 24.08
N GLU A 303 6.88 31.41 25.21
CA GLU A 303 7.29 30.28 26.05
C GLU A 303 7.18 28.94 25.31
N THR A 304 6.08 28.74 24.60
CA THR A 304 5.82 27.55 23.78
C THR A 304 6.91 27.41 22.71
N ARG A 305 7.26 28.49 22.01
CA ARG A 305 8.30 28.49 20.97
C ARG A 305 9.68 28.13 21.52
N GLN A 306 10.04 28.63 22.70
CA GLN A 306 11.30 28.28 23.36
C GLN A 306 11.36 26.80 23.75
N ILE A 307 10.25 26.22 24.21
CA ILE A 307 10.17 24.80 24.57
C ILE A 307 10.41 23.91 23.34
N VAL A 308 9.74 24.20 22.21
CA VAL A 308 9.93 23.41 20.98
C VAL A 308 11.35 23.54 20.46
N ARG A 309 11.94 24.74 20.51
CA ARG A 309 13.30 24.98 20.03
C ARG A 309 14.33 24.18 20.84
N ARG A 310 14.24 24.22 22.17
CA ARG A 310 15.09 23.41 23.07
C ARG A 310 14.96 21.91 22.84
N GLN A 311 13.74 21.42 22.54
CA GLN A 311 13.53 20.01 22.21
C GLN A 311 14.09 19.61 20.84
N SER A 312 14.00 20.49 19.84
CA SER A 312 14.54 20.26 18.50
C SER A 312 16.07 20.26 18.46
N GLU A 313 16.72 21.01 19.35
CA GLU A 313 18.17 21.09 19.47
C GLU A 313 18.76 19.90 20.25
N ARG A 314 18.04 19.36 21.26
CA ARG A 314 18.50 18.20 22.04
C ARG A 314 18.33 16.85 21.33
N ASN A 315 17.37 16.71 20.41
CA ASN A 315 17.10 15.45 19.72
C ASN A 315 17.28 15.57 18.20
N LEU A 316 18.54 15.51 17.73
CA LEU A 316 18.87 15.46 16.30
C LEU A 316 18.19 14.30 15.53
N SER A 317 17.85 13.20 16.22
CA SER A 317 17.16 12.03 15.65
C SER A 317 15.63 12.16 15.56
N MET A 318 15.00 13.10 16.27
CA MET A 318 13.53 13.32 16.28
C MET A 318 13.09 14.47 15.36
N ARG A 319 13.93 14.90 14.41
CA ARG A 319 13.59 15.99 13.47
C ARG A 319 12.34 15.73 12.62
N ARG A 320 11.87 14.48 12.48
CA ARG A 320 10.69 14.17 11.64
C ARG A 320 9.35 14.38 12.35
N GLY A 321 9.31 14.39 13.69
CA GLY A 321 8.06 14.50 14.46
C GLY A 321 7.69 15.91 14.93
N SER A 322 8.66 16.83 15.02
CA SER A 322 8.46 18.19 15.58
C SER A 322 8.11 19.26 14.54
N VAL A 323 8.35 19.00 13.25
CA VAL A 323 8.08 19.95 12.15
C VAL A 323 6.58 20.28 12.01
N PRO A 324 5.64 19.33 12.09
CA PRO A 324 4.21 19.64 11.99
C PRO A 324 3.72 20.53 13.13
N LEU A 325 4.23 20.32 14.35
CA LEU A 325 3.86 21.13 15.52
C LEU A 325 4.35 22.57 15.41
N PHE A 326 5.56 22.78 14.86
CA PHE A 326 6.09 24.13 14.63
C PHE A 326 5.27 24.88 13.57
N GLN A 327 4.88 24.19 12.50
CA GLN A 327 4.04 24.76 11.44
C GLN A 327 2.63 25.10 11.94
N ILE A 328 2.05 24.27 12.80
CA ILE A 328 0.74 24.53 13.43
C ILE A 328 0.84 25.75 14.37
N LEU A 329 1.91 25.85 15.16
CA LEU A 329 2.10 26.99 16.07
C LEU A 329 2.29 28.31 15.31
N GLU A 330 3.10 28.28 14.25
CA GLU A 330 3.37 29.44 13.40
C GLU A 330 2.13 29.85 12.59
N GLY A 331 1.36 28.87 12.10
CA GLY A 331 0.08 29.10 11.43
C GLY A 331 -0.95 29.72 12.38
N ALA A 332 -1.07 29.22 13.60
CA ALA A 332 -1.97 29.77 14.61
C ALA A 332 -1.58 31.20 15.02
N GLN A 333 -0.28 31.47 15.19
CA GLN A 333 0.21 32.81 15.51
C GLN A 333 -0.08 33.81 14.39
N LYS A 334 0.23 33.45 13.13
CA LYS A 334 -0.09 34.31 11.97
C LYS A 334 -1.58 34.57 11.83
N LEU A 335 -2.42 33.63 12.23
CA LEU A 335 -3.88 33.82 12.22
C LEU A 335 -4.32 34.80 13.30
N VAL A 336 -3.76 34.69 14.51
CA VAL A 336 -4.02 35.63 15.62
C VAL A 336 -3.53 37.03 15.28
N ASP A 337 -2.34 37.16 14.69
CA ASP A 337 -1.76 38.44 14.26
C ASP A 337 -2.64 39.07 13.17
N LYS A 338 -3.06 38.30 12.15
CA LYS A 338 -3.98 38.79 11.10
C LYS A 338 -5.36 39.18 11.63
N LEU A 339 -5.89 38.45 12.61
CA LEU A 339 -7.16 38.79 13.27
C LEU A 339 -7.04 40.09 14.05
N HIS A 340 -5.88 40.37 14.65
CA HIS A 340 -5.62 41.61 15.37
C HIS A 340 -5.33 42.80 14.45
N ASP A 341 -4.62 42.58 13.34
CA ASP A 341 -4.32 43.61 12.34
C ASP A 341 -5.57 43.99 11.53
N GLY A 342 -6.49 43.04 11.29
CA GLY A 342 -7.78 43.28 10.64
C GLY A 342 -8.82 43.98 11.53
N ASN A 343 -8.60 44.04 12.84
CA ASN A 343 -9.56 44.58 13.82
C ASN A 343 -9.51 46.12 13.97
N MET A 344 -8.71 46.83 13.16
CA MET A 344 -8.49 48.27 13.35
C MET A 344 -9.59 49.20 12.80
N THR A 345 -10.69 48.72 12.20
CA THR A 345 -11.69 49.62 11.57
C THR A 345 -13.18 49.21 11.66
N LEU A 346 -13.56 48.26 12.51
CA LEU A 346 -15.00 47.95 12.71
C LEU A 346 -15.53 48.74 13.93
N THR A 347 -16.11 49.91 13.67
CA THR A 347 -16.56 50.87 14.69
C THR A 347 -17.93 50.56 15.32
N ASP A 348 -18.64 49.54 14.85
CA ASP A 348 -19.95 49.17 15.39
C ASP A 348 -19.86 47.95 16.31
N ASP A 349 -20.25 48.13 17.58
CA ASP A 349 -20.16 47.13 18.65
C ASP A 349 -21.07 45.90 18.44
N GLU A 350 -21.96 45.91 17.45
CA GLU A 350 -23.00 44.88 17.23
C GLU A 350 -22.89 44.10 15.90
N SER A 351 -21.83 44.29 15.11
CA SER A 351 -21.67 43.52 13.87
C SER A 351 -21.61 42.00 14.15
N PRO A 352 -22.39 41.17 13.43
CA PRO A 352 -22.32 39.71 13.55
C PRO A 352 -20.95 39.16 13.16
N GLU A 353 -20.19 39.86 12.31
CA GLU A 353 -18.83 39.48 11.94
C GLU A 353 -17.88 39.58 13.14
N ARG A 354 -18.05 40.60 14.00
CA ARG A 354 -17.25 40.75 15.23
C ARG A 354 -17.50 39.62 16.22
N ASN A 355 -18.73 39.11 16.29
CA ASN A 355 -19.08 37.96 17.12
C ASN A 355 -18.43 36.66 16.61
N ILE A 356 -18.38 36.48 15.29
CA ILE A 356 -17.73 35.33 14.65
C ILE A 356 -16.21 35.39 14.88
N LEU A 357 -15.59 36.56 14.66
CA LEU A 357 -14.16 36.77 14.87
C LEU A 357 -13.76 36.51 16.33
N PHE A 358 -14.55 36.98 17.29
CA PHE A 358 -14.33 36.72 18.71
C PHE A 358 -14.48 35.22 19.05
N GLY A 359 -15.47 34.54 18.46
CA GLY A 359 -15.61 33.10 18.60
C GLY A 359 -14.42 32.31 18.02
N CYS A 360 -13.85 32.77 16.92
CA CYS A 360 -12.61 32.23 16.35
C CYS A 360 -11.42 32.46 17.28
N GLU A 361 -11.26 33.67 17.83
CA GLU A 361 -10.20 34.01 18.77
C GLU A 361 -10.24 33.15 20.05
N GLU A 362 -11.43 32.96 20.63
CA GLU A 362 -11.61 32.14 21.83
C GLU A 362 -11.24 30.66 21.55
N ARG A 363 -11.66 30.12 20.40
CA ARG A 363 -11.33 28.74 19.99
C ARG A 363 -9.84 28.58 19.74
N LEU A 364 -9.20 29.53 19.06
CA LEU A 364 -7.75 29.53 18.83
C LEU A 364 -6.98 29.59 20.14
N THR A 365 -7.42 30.40 21.09
CA THR A 365 -6.81 30.51 22.41
C THR A 365 -6.89 29.19 23.19
N LYS A 366 -8.04 28.49 23.10
CA LYS A 366 -8.20 27.14 23.69
C LYS A 366 -7.25 26.13 23.07
N ILE A 367 -7.11 26.13 21.75
CA ILE A 367 -6.19 25.25 21.01
C ILE A 367 -4.73 25.53 21.40
N LEU A 368 -4.33 26.80 21.45
CA LEU A 368 -2.98 27.20 21.88
C LEU A 368 -2.67 26.76 23.32
N LYS A 369 -3.61 26.95 24.25
CA LYS A 369 -3.47 26.47 25.64
C LYS A 369 -3.33 24.95 25.71
N ALA A 370 -4.10 24.21 24.92
CA ALA A 370 -4.02 22.74 24.86
C ALA A 370 -2.67 22.25 24.30
N LEU A 371 -2.20 22.87 23.22
CA LEU A 371 -0.89 22.58 22.61
C LEU A 371 0.26 22.87 23.59
N HIS A 372 0.23 24.02 24.27
CA HIS A 372 1.22 24.36 25.29
C HIS A 372 1.28 23.32 26.40
N ARG A 373 0.13 22.90 26.94
CA ARG A 373 0.05 21.84 27.96
C ARG A 373 0.64 20.51 27.46
N LYS A 374 0.30 20.11 26.23
CA LYS A 374 0.79 18.86 25.64
C LYS A 374 2.30 18.88 25.42
N MET A 375 2.85 20.00 24.98
CA MET A 375 4.29 20.15 24.82
C MET A 375 5.04 20.12 26.15
N LYS A 376 4.52 20.78 27.19
CA LYS A 376 5.09 20.73 28.54
C LYS A 376 5.10 19.31 29.10
N HIS A 377 4.08 18.51 28.78
CA HIS A 377 4.04 17.09 29.10
C HIS A 377 5.13 16.29 28.38
N LEU A 378 5.24 16.44 27.06
CA LEU A 378 6.27 15.78 26.25
C LEU A 378 7.69 16.15 26.72
N GLN A 379 7.89 17.39 27.18
CA GLN A 379 9.17 17.81 27.74
C GLN A 379 9.52 17.05 29.02
N LYS A 380 8.55 16.94 29.95
CA LYS A 380 8.74 16.17 31.18
C LYS A 380 8.99 14.68 30.90
N GLU A 381 8.34 14.11 29.90
CA GLU A 381 8.58 12.71 29.49
C GLU A 381 9.97 12.52 28.90
N ALA A 382 10.45 13.45 28.07
CA ALA A 382 11.79 13.41 27.52
C ALA A 382 12.86 13.55 28.62
N GLU A 383 12.65 14.45 29.58
CA GLU A 383 13.54 14.62 30.74
C GLU A 383 13.58 13.36 31.62
N ARG A 384 12.43 12.69 31.83
CA ARG A 384 12.37 11.41 32.55
C ARG A 384 13.11 10.28 31.82
N LYS A 385 12.97 10.19 30.50
CA LYS A 385 13.69 9.20 29.68
C LYS A 385 15.20 9.45 29.72
N ALA A 386 15.64 10.68 29.53
CA ALA A 386 17.06 11.03 29.61
C ALA A 386 17.65 10.71 30.99
N ALA A 387 16.91 10.95 32.08
CA ALA A 387 17.34 10.57 33.43
C ALA A 387 17.45 9.04 33.60
N HIS A 388 16.51 8.28 33.04
CA HIS A 388 16.56 6.82 33.08
C HIS A 388 17.73 6.25 32.26
N ASP A 389 18.00 6.82 31.09
CA ASP A 389 19.10 6.41 30.22
C ASP A 389 20.47 6.74 30.86
N ALA A 390 20.59 7.89 31.55
CA ALA A 390 21.79 8.24 32.32
C ALA A 390 22.06 7.25 33.47
N ILE A 391 21.03 6.87 34.23
CA ILE A 391 21.15 5.86 35.30
C ILE A 391 21.51 4.48 34.71
N GLY A 392 21.01 4.16 33.51
CA GLY A 392 21.35 2.93 32.80
C GLY A 392 22.82 2.90 32.34
N ALA A 393 23.34 4.02 31.84
CA ALA A 393 24.73 4.16 31.42
C ALA A 393 25.70 4.05 32.61
N GLU A 394 25.40 4.71 33.74
CA GLU A 394 26.21 4.63 34.97
C GLU A 394 26.25 3.21 35.55
N ARG A 395 25.20 2.41 35.38
CA ARG A 395 25.18 0.99 35.80
C ARG A 395 25.99 0.09 34.88
N HIS A 396 26.06 0.40 33.59
CA HIS A 396 26.91 -0.34 32.65
C HIS A 396 28.39 -0.01 32.84
N GLU A 397 28.76 1.24 33.13
CA GLU A 397 30.14 1.61 33.47
C GLU A 397 30.62 1.09 34.84
N ALA A 398 29.71 0.69 35.74
CA ALA A 398 30.07 0.09 37.02
C ALA A 398 30.20 -1.46 36.98
N GLN A 399 29.87 -2.08 35.85
CA GLN A 399 29.96 -3.53 35.65
C GLN A 399 31.12 -3.97 34.74
N ASP A 400 31.75 -3.02 34.04
CA ASP A 400 33.05 -3.17 33.38
C ASP A 400 34.18 -2.63 34.28
#